data_AF-W8YPA8-F1
#
_entry.id   AF-W8YPA8-F1
#
_cell.length_a   1.000
_cell.length_b   1.000
_cell.length_c   1.000
_cell.angle_alpha   90.00
_cell.angle_beta   90.00
_cell.angle_gamma   90.00
#
_symmetry.space_group_name_H-M   'P 1'
#
loop_
_entity.id
_entity.type
_entity.pdbx_description
1 polymer ?
#
loop_
_entity_poly.entity_id
_entity_poly.type
_entity_poly.pdbx_seq_one_letter_code
_entity_poly.pdbx_strand_id
1 'polypeptide(L)'
;MGIWTDIHWVVIACVVFAGALLGNNNTLITTGVMNAAPVERSTASAAYSFLRFLGGAIAPYFAGKLAEWFNPHVPFIVGAAFVLVSVLYMLANHKHVKHVDEVEAAH
;
A
#
# COMPACT_ATOMS: atom_id res chain seq x y z
N MET A 1 10.80 -9.78 -1.64
CA MET A 1 11.84 -10.37 -0.77
C MET A 1 11.56 -11.86 -0.59
N GLY A 2 12.02 -12.71 -1.51
CA GLY A 2 11.73 -14.15 -1.46
C GLY A 2 12.68 -15.03 -2.28
N ILE A 3 13.67 -14.42 -2.93
CA ILE A 3 14.71 -15.07 -3.71
C ILE A 3 16.02 -14.40 -3.24
N TRP A 4 16.99 -15.19 -2.74
CA TRP A 4 18.33 -14.75 -2.30
C TRP A 4 18.36 -13.91 -1.02
N THR A 5 17.55 -14.28 -0.03
CA THR A 5 17.55 -13.64 1.30
C THR A 5 18.83 -13.87 2.11
N ASP A 6 19.68 -14.82 1.71
CA ASP A 6 20.94 -15.16 2.38
C ASP A 6 22.05 -14.12 2.12
N ILE A 7 21.90 -13.27 1.09
CA ILE A 7 22.84 -12.21 0.77
C ILE A 7 22.36 -10.89 1.40
N HIS A 8 22.96 -10.54 2.53
CA HIS A 8 22.68 -9.33 3.32
C HIS A 8 22.59 -8.05 2.46
N TRP A 9 23.49 -7.88 1.48
CA TRP A 9 23.50 -6.72 0.58
C TRP A 9 22.25 -6.61 -0.30
N VAL A 10 21.71 -7.73 -0.78
CA VAL A 10 20.50 -7.74 -1.63
C VAL A 10 19.29 -7.29 -0.81
N VAL A 11 19.18 -7.78 0.42
CA VAL A 11 18.10 -7.39 1.34
C VAL A 11 18.17 -5.89 1.65
N ILE A 12 19.35 -5.36 1.96
CA ILE A 12 19.55 -3.93 2.23
C ILE A 12 19.13 -3.09 1.01
N ALA A 13 19.60 -3.43 -0.18
CA ALA A 13 19.20 -2.72 -1.40
C ALA A 13 17.68 -2.75 -1.61
N CYS A 14 17.04 -3.92 -1.46
CA CYS A 14 15.59 -4.05 -1.55
C CYS A 14 14.85 -3.20 -0.51
N VAL A 15 15.33 -3.11 0.73
CA VAL A 15 14.73 -2.27 1.79
C VAL A 15 14.81 -0.79 1.40
N VAL A 16 15.97 -0.33 0.92
CA VAL A 16 16.15 1.08 0.51
C VAL A 16 15.22 1.44 -0.64
N PHE A 17 15.18 0.61 -1.70
CA PHE A 17 14.28 0.83 -2.83
C PHE A 17 12.81 0.77 -2.43
N ALA A 18 12.42 -0.19 -1.59
CA ALA A 18 11.06 -0.28 -1.07
C ALA A 18 10.71 0.96 -0.24
N GLY A 19 11.62 1.45 0.61
CA GLY A 19 11.43 2.65 1.43
C GLY A 19 11.18 3.90 0.58
N ALA A 20 11.95 4.10 -0.49
CA ALA A 20 11.76 5.21 -1.41
C ALA A 20 10.36 5.18 -2.07
N LEU A 21 9.94 4.00 -2.56
CA LEU A 21 8.63 3.84 -3.19
C LEU A 21 7.47 3.98 -2.19
N LEU A 22 7.59 3.38 -1.00
CA LEU A 22 6.58 3.46 0.05
C LEU A 22 6.41 4.89 0.57
N GLY A 23 7.50 5.65 0.68
CA GLY A 23 7.48 7.06 1.05
C GLY A 23 6.68 7.91 0.07
N ASN A 24 6.91 7.72 -1.23
CA ASN A 24 6.13 8.42 -2.26
C ASN A 24 4.64 8.04 -2.23
N ASN A 25 4.33 6.74 -2.11
CA ASN A 25 2.95 6.26 -2.04
C ASN A 25 2.20 6.81 -0.80
N ASN A 26 2.86 6.93 0.35
CA ASN A 26 2.26 7.48 1.55
C ASN A 26 1.76 8.93 1.35
N THR A 27 2.55 9.76 0.66
CA THR A 27 2.15 11.13 0.33
C THR A 27 1.02 11.13 -0.69
N LEU A 28 1.19 10.44 -1.82
CA LEU A 28 0.22 10.44 -2.92
C LEU A 28 -1.16 9.92 -2.51
N ILE A 29 -1.23 8.83 -1.75
CA ILE A 29 -2.51 8.27 -1.30
C ILE A 29 -3.19 9.23 -0.32
N THR A 30 -2.43 9.83 0.60
CA THR A 30 -3.00 10.74 1.59
C THR A 30 -3.54 11.99 0.91
N THR A 31 -2.78 12.61 -0.01
CA THR A 31 -3.24 13.80 -0.75
C THR A 31 -4.39 13.46 -1.71
N GLY A 32 -4.29 12.34 -2.42
CA GLY A 32 -5.32 11.87 -3.35
C GLY A 32 -6.66 11.64 -2.67
N VAL A 33 -6.69 11.00 -1.49
CA VAL A 33 -7.94 10.81 -0.74
C VAL A 33 -8.53 12.13 -0.24
N MET A 34 -7.70 13.07 0.20
CA MET A 34 -8.19 14.37 0.68
C MET A 34 -8.79 15.24 -0.43
N ASN A 35 -8.30 15.09 -1.67
CA ASN A 35 -8.78 15.87 -2.82
C ASN A 35 -9.95 15.18 -3.55
N ALA A 36 -10.00 13.85 -3.58
CA ALA A 36 -11.02 13.09 -4.31
C ALA A 36 -12.34 12.92 -3.54
N ALA A 37 -12.32 13.04 -2.20
CA ALA A 37 -13.49 12.73 -1.38
C ALA A 37 -14.51 13.89 -1.37
N PRO A 38 -15.79 13.66 -1.70
CA PRO A 38 -16.84 14.69 -1.67
C PRO A 38 -17.36 15.02 -0.26
N VAL A 39 -16.55 14.78 0.78
CA VAL A 39 -16.90 14.95 2.20
C VAL A 39 -15.89 15.87 2.89
N GLU A 40 -16.21 16.30 4.11
CA GLU A 40 -15.27 17.13 4.87
C GLU A 40 -13.92 16.44 5.09
N ARG A 41 -12.84 17.23 5.05
CA ARG A 41 -11.46 16.74 5.24
C ARG A 41 -11.30 15.94 6.53
N SER A 42 -11.97 16.34 7.61
CA SER A 42 -11.93 15.63 8.89
C SER A 42 -12.48 14.20 8.77
N THR A 43 -13.59 14.03 8.04
CA THR A 43 -14.21 12.71 7.81
C THR A 43 -13.37 11.87 6.85
N ALA A 44 -12.86 12.45 5.77
CA ALA A 44 -11.95 11.76 4.85
C ALA A 44 -10.68 11.26 5.55
N SER A 45 -10.07 12.11 6.39
CA SER A 45 -8.88 11.79 7.18
C SER A 45 -9.15 10.68 8.20
N ALA A 46 -10.30 10.72 8.87
CA ALA A 46 -10.72 9.68 9.80
C ALA A 46 -10.90 8.33 9.10
N ALA A 47 -11.57 8.29 7.96
CA ALA A 47 -11.77 7.08 7.17
C ALA A 47 -10.45 6.49 6.66
N TYR A 48 -9.56 7.34 6.11
CA TYR A 48 -8.23 6.93 5.67
C TYR A 48 -7.41 6.33 6.83
N SER A 49 -7.36 7.04 7.96
CA SER A 49 -6.60 6.60 9.14
C SER A 49 -7.15 5.29 9.70
N PHE A 50 -8.48 5.14 9.75
CA PHE A 50 -9.14 3.91 10.18
C PHE A 50 -8.70 2.71 9.34
N LEU A 51 -8.76 2.82 8.01
CA LEU A 51 -8.31 1.76 7.09
C LEU A 51 -6.82 1.44 7.29
N ARG A 52 -5.97 2.46 7.47
CA ARG A 52 -4.53 2.29 7.69
C ARG A 52 -4.24 1.53 8.98
N PHE A 53 -4.88 1.90 10.09
CA PHE A 53 -4.69 1.21 11.36
C PHE A 53 -5.30 -0.17 11.38
N LEU A 54 -6.47 -0.36 10.75
CA LEU A 54 -7.11 -1.68 10.63
C LEU A 54 -6.20 -2.65 9.86
N GLY A 55 -5.67 -2.23 8.71
CA GLY A 55 -4.71 -3.02 7.95
C GLY A 55 -3.44 -3.31 8.76
N GLY A 56 -2.93 -2.32 9.48
CA GLY A 56 -1.77 -2.47 10.37
C GLY A 56 -1.98 -3.43 11.54
N ALA A 57 -3.22 -3.62 12.01
CA ALA A 57 -3.56 -4.57 13.05
C ALA A 57 -3.77 -6.00 12.51
N ILE A 58 -4.42 -6.10 11.35
CA ILE A 58 -4.73 -7.39 10.71
C ILE A 58 -3.46 -8.02 10.10
N ALA A 59 -2.60 -7.22 9.46
CA ALA A 59 -1.46 -7.73 8.71
C ALA A 59 -0.46 -8.55 9.57
N PRO A 60 -0.03 -8.11 10.76
CA PRO A 60 0.90 -8.89 11.60
C PRO A 60 0.29 -10.20 12.08
N TYR A 61 -0.99 -10.21 12.42
CA TYR A 61 -1.69 -11.42 12.87
C TYR A 61 -1.71 -12.49 11.76
N PHE A 62 -2.12 -12.11 10.55
CA PHE A 62 -2.14 -13.02 9.40
C PHE A 62 -0.72 -13.39 8.95
N ALA A 63 0.23 -12.46 8.96
CA ALA A 63 1.62 -12.76 8.62
C ALA A 63 2.23 -13.79 9.58
N GLY A 64 1.97 -13.66 10.89
CA GLY A 64 2.40 -14.63 11.88
C GLY A 64 1.79 -16.02 11.65
N LYS A 65 0.47 -16.09 11.45
CA LYS A 65 -0.22 -17.36 11.22
C LYS A 65 0.19 -18.04 9.91
N LEU A 66 0.38 -17.28 8.84
CA LEU A 66 0.85 -17.80 7.56
C LEU A 66 2.30 -18.29 7.62
N ALA A 67 3.16 -17.61 8.39
CA ALA A 67 4.53 -18.05 8.64
C ALA A 67 4.58 -19.36 9.45
N GLU A 68 3.73 -19.48 10.48
CA GLU A 68 3.62 -20.68 11.32
C GLU A 68 3.09 -21.89 10.56
N TRP A 69 2.07 -21.72 9.72
CA TRP A 69 1.39 -22.84 9.07
C TRP A 69 2.09 -23.36 7.81
N PHE A 70 2.74 -22.47 7.05
CA PHE A 70 3.32 -22.84 5.77
C PHE A 70 4.83 -22.70 5.77
N ASN A 71 5.33 -21.45 5.79
CA ASN A 71 6.75 -21.13 5.75
C ASN A 71 6.96 -19.62 5.96
N PRO A 72 8.10 -19.18 6.57
CA PRO A 72 8.48 -17.77 6.67
C PRO A 72 8.45 -16.96 5.36
N HIS A 73 8.57 -17.59 4.19
CA HIS A 73 8.51 -16.90 2.89
C HIS A 73 7.08 -16.57 2.41
N VAL A 74 6.07 -17.30 2.89
CA VAL A 74 4.67 -17.17 2.41
C VAL A 74 4.07 -15.79 2.70
N PRO A 75 4.22 -15.19 3.89
CA PRO A 75 3.71 -13.84 4.16
C PRO A 75 4.19 -12.78 3.17
N PHE A 76 5.43 -12.88 2.69
CA PHE A 76 5.98 -11.95 1.71
C PHE A 76 5.32 -12.09 0.34
N ILE A 77 5.05 -13.32 -0.09
CA ILE A 77 4.37 -13.60 -1.37
C ILE A 77 2.91 -13.12 -1.28
N VAL A 78 2.23 -13.41 -0.17
CA VAL A 78 0.84 -12.97 0.05
C VAL A 78 0.77 -11.44 0.06
N GLY A 79 1.66 -10.75 0.78
CA GLY A 79 1.74 -9.29 0.77
C GLY A 79 1.96 -8.72 -0.64
N ALA A 80 2.88 -9.33 -1.42
CA ALA A 80 3.10 -8.93 -2.81
C ALA A 80 1.86 -9.13 -3.69
N ALA A 81 1.13 -10.23 -3.51
CA ALA A 81 -0.12 -10.49 -4.22
C ALA A 81 -1.20 -9.44 -3.88
N PHE A 82 -1.36 -9.08 -2.60
CA PHE A 82 -2.28 -8.02 -2.20
C PHE A 82 -1.93 -6.67 -2.85
N VAL A 83 -0.64 -6.29 -2.86
CA VAL A 83 -0.18 -5.07 -3.54
C VAL A 83 -0.51 -5.11 -5.04
N LEU A 84 -0.26 -6.24 -5.71
CA LEU A 84 -0.62 -6.41 -7.12
C LEU A 84 -2.13 -6.25 -7.35
N VAL A 85 -2.96 -6.86 -6.51
CA VAL A 85 -4.43 -6.70 -6.59
C VAL A 85 -4.82 -5.24 -6.37
N SER A 86 -4.21 -4.53 -5.43
CA SER A 86 -4.45 -3.09 -5.22
C SER A 86 -4.08 -2.26 -6.45
N VAL A 87 -2.93 -2.53 -7.07
CA VAL A 87 -2.51 -1.86 -8.31
C VAL A 87 -3.48 -2.16 -9.45
N LEU A 88 -3.86 -3.43 -9.65
CA LEU A 88 -4.83 -3.82 -10.68
C LEU A 88 -6.19 -3.18 -10.45
N TYR A 89 -6.65 -3.08 -9.20
CA TYR A 89 -7.89 -2.40 -8.85
C TYR A 89 -7.81 -0.90 -9.17
N MET A 90 -6.71 -0.25 -8.82
CA MET A 90 -6.48 1.15 -9.16
C MET A 90 -6.46 1.38 -10.67
N LEU A 91 -5.78 0.49 -11.41
CA LEU A 91 -5.72 0.53 -12.87
C LEU A 91 -7.09 0.29 -13.52
N ALA A 92 -7.85 -0.69 -13.03
CA ALA A 92 -9.20 -0.98 -13.52
C ALA A 92 -10.17 0.17 -13.26
N ASN A 93 -9.98 0.91 -12.15
CA ASN A 93 -10.82 2.04 -11.79
C ASN A 93 -10.32 3.39 -12.37
N HIS A 94 -9.35 3.39 -13.30
CA HIS A 94 -8.82 4.60 -13.96
C HIS A 94 -9.90 5.51 -14.54
N LYS A 95 -11.05 4.97 -14.96
CA LYS A 95 -12.19 5.77 -15.45
C LYS A 95 -12.78 6.72 -14.39
N HIS A 96 -12.73 6.35 -13.10
CA HIS A 96 -13.19 7.21 -12.00
C HIS A 96 -12.05 8.06 -11.40
N VAL A 97 -10.80 7.63 -11.55
CA VAL A 97 -9.61 8.39 -11.10
C VAL A 97 -9.32 9.59 -12.02
N LYS A 98 -9.78 9.55 -13.28
CA LYS A 98 -9.59 10.65 -14.25
C LYS A 98 -10.13 12.01 -13.77
N HIS A 99 -11.16 12.03 -12.92
CA HIS A 99 -11.69 13.28 -12.36
C HIS A 99 -10.81 13.88 -11.26
N VAL A 100 -9.92 13.09 -10.66
CA VAL A 100 -8.93 13.56 -9.67
C VAL A 100 -7.77 14.27 -10.37
N ASP A 101 -7.35 13.81 -11.55
CA ASP A 101 -6.36 14.48 -12.40
C ASP A 101 -6.87 15.85 -12.92
N GLU A 102 -8.18 16.02 -13.14
CA GLU A 102 -8.76 17.31 -13.56
C GLU A 102 -8.69 18.39 -12.47
N VAL A 103 -8.71 18.00 -11.18
CA VAL A 103 -8.60 18.95 -10.06
C VAL A 103 -7.14 19.38 -9.84
N GLU A 104 -6.17 18.50 -10.13
CA GLU A 104 -4.74 18.84 -10.04
C GLU A 104 -4.24 19.66 -11.24
N ALA A 105 -4.87 19.52 -12.41
CA ALA A 105 -4.58 20.34 -13.59
C ALA A 105 -5.20 21.77 -13.54
N ALA A 106 -6.07 22.03 -12.56
CA ALA A 106 -6.73 23.32 -12.38
C ALA A 106 -6.04 24.24 -11.33
N HIS A 107 -4.88 23.83 -10.79
CA HIS A 107 -4.07 24.61 -9.86
C HIS A 107 -2.73 25.05 -10.49
#